data_AF-A0A6L3F4U4-F1
#
_entry.id   AF-A0A6L3F4U4-F1
#
_cell.length_a   1.000
_cell.length_b   1.000
_cell.length_c   1.000
_cell.angle_alpha   90.00
_cell.angle_beta   90.00
_cell.angle_gamma   90.00
#
_symmetry.space_group_name_H-M   'P 1'
#
loop_
_entity.id
_entity.type
_entity.pdbx_description
1 polymer ?
#
loop_
_entity_poly.entity_id
_entity_poly.type
_entity_poly.pdbx_seq_one_letter_code
_entity_poly.pdbx_strand_id
1 'polypeptide(L)'
;MTSGTLKLTIYDLRFTIYPTNDYQTNRLKDFPMYIGRVSGTVVATIKDEAFHGRKLLVVDKLSPEGEPTGDYDICVDVAQAGVGDRVLVLDEGNGARQILKRKVAPVRAVVVGVVDDVELA
;
A
#
# COMPACT_ATOMS: atom_id res chain seq x y z
N MET A 1 -19.90 -10.72 8.69
CA MET A 1 -18.64 -10.29 9.33
C MET A 1 -18.52 -8.81 9.05
N THR A 2 -18.65 -8.01 10.11
CA THR A 2 -18.66 -6.54 10.08
C THR A 2 -17.45 -6.04 9.32
N SER A 3 -17.65 -5.50 8.13
CA SER A 3 -16.58 -4.83 7.42
C SER A 3 -16.35 -3.49 8.12
N GLY A 4 -15.50 -3.52 9.15
CA GLY A 4 -15.12 -2.33 9.91
C GLY A 4 -14.43 -1.35 8.99
N THR A 5 -14.81 -0.09 9.09
CA THR A 5 -14.18 0.98 8.31
C THR A 5 -12.85 1.31 8.97
N LEU A 6 -11.78 1.46 8.19
CA LEU A 6 -10.47 1.87 8.73
C LEU A 6 -10.36 3.38 8.63
N LYS A 7 -10.25 4.06 9.76
CA LYS A 7 -9.85 5.47 9.79
C LYS A 7 -8.34 5.53 9.98
N LEU A 8 -7.68 6.30 9.12
CA LEU A 8 -6.24 6.49 9.12
C LEU A 8 -5.91 7.96 9.35
N THR A 9 -4.84 8.22 10.09
CA THR A 9 -4.18 9.53 10.10
C THR A 9 -2.85 9.42 9.37
N ILE A 10 -2.61 10.30 8.39
CA ILE A 10 -1.37 10.41 7.63
C ILE A 10 -1.06 11.91 7.53
N TYR A 11 0.04 12.37 8.13
CA TYR A 11 0.46 13.78 8.10
C TYR A 11 -0.66 14.75 8.52
N ASP A 12 -1.30 14.48 9.66
CA ASP A 12 -2.45 15.23 10.21
C ASP A 12 -3.73 15.21 9.36
N LEU A 13 -3.74 14.50 8.24
CA LEU A 13 -4.93 14.33 7.40
C LEU A 13 -5.65 13.03 7.78
N ARG A 14 -6.96 13.11 7.93
CA ARG A 14 -7.82 11.96 8.23
C ARG A 14 -8.36 11.36 6.95
N PHE A 15 -8.13 10.07 6.78
CA PHE A 15 -8.64 9.27 5.68
C PHE A 15 -9.56 8.17 6.21
N THR A 16 -10.57 7.83 5.44
CA THR A 16 -11.49 6.75 5.77
C THR A 16 -11.49 5.76 4.62
N ILE A 17 -11.04 4.53 4.88
CA ILE A 17 -11.05 3.44 3.92
C ILE A 17 -12.32 2.63 4.15
N TYR A 18 -13.22 2.68 3.17
CA TYR A 18 -14.47 1.94 3.19
C TYR A 18 -14.31 0.56 2.54
N PRO A 19 -14.73 -0.51 3.23
CA PRO A 19 -14.86 -1.82 2.61
C PRO A 19 -15.82 -1.80 1.43
N THR A 20 -15.31 -2.19 0.27
CA THR A 20 -16.12 -2.32 -0.94
C THR A 20 -16.40 -3.78 -1.22
N ASN A 21 -17.66 -4.15 -1.41
CA ASN A 21 -18.02 -5.46 -1.98
C ASN A 21 -17.74 -5.47 -3.48
N ASP A 22 -17.11 -6.55 -3.99
CA ASP A 22 -17.03 -6.79 -5.42
C ASP A 22 -18.40 -7.26 -5.94
N TYR A 23 -19.15 -6.34 -6.57
CA TYR A 23 -20.47 -6.63 -7.12
C TYR A 23 -20.46 -7.73 -8.20
N GLN A 24 -19.31 -8.03 -8.83
CA GLN A 24 -19.23 -8.98 -9.95
C GLN A 24 -18.90 -10.41 -9.51
N THR A 25 -18.14 -10.58 -8.43
CA THR A 25 -17.60 -11.89 -8.06
C THR A 25 -18.14 -12.43 -6.74
N ASN A 26 -18.90 -11.61 -5.99
CA ASN A 26 -19.39 -11.90 -4.63
C ASN A 26 -18.27 -12.38 -3.68
N ARG A 27 -17.00 -12.08 -4.01
CA ARG A 27 -15.84 -12.20 -3.14
C ARG A 27 -15.56 -10.84 -2.53
N LEU A 28 -15.03 -10.83 -1.31
CA LEU A 28 -14.34 -9.65 -0.82
C LEU A 28 -13.18 -9.39 -1.77
N LYS A 29 -13.21 -8.28 -2.51
CA LYS A 29 -12.03 -7.83 -3.23
C LYS A 29 -11.03 -7.38 -2.19
N ASP A 30 -9.76 -7.73 -2.38
CA ASP A 30 -8.70 -6.97 -1.74
C ASP A 30 -8.91 -5.51 -2.17
N PHE A 31 -9.08 -4.64 -1.18
CA PHE A 31 -9.16 -3.21 -1.37
C PHE A 31 -8.01 -2.79 -2.31
N PRO A 32 -8.20 -1.81 -3.22
CA PRO A 32 -7.07 -1.27 -3.98
C PRO A 32 -6.05 -0.62 -3.05
N MET A 33 -6.37 -0.42 -1.76
CA MET A 33 -5.43 0.06 -0.76
C MET A 33 -5.47 -0.77 0.52
N TYR A 34 -4.32 -1.01 1.13
CA TYR A 34 -4.23 -1.73 2.40
C TYR A 34 -3.16 -1.10 3.30
N ILE A 35 -3.22 -1.40 4.61
CA ILE A 35 -2.18 -1.01 5.56
C ILE A 35 -1.11 -2.09 5.64
N GLY A 36 0.15 -1.67 5.65
CA GLY A 36 1.30 -2.55 5.72
C GLY A 36 2.33 -2.09 6.74
N ARG A 37 3.34 -2.92 7.00
CA ARG A 37 4.57 -2.51 7.69
C ARG A 37 5.75 -2.76 6.80
N VAL A 38 6.64 -1.77 6.69
CA VAL A 38 7.87 -1.94 5.92
C VAL A 38 8.81 -2.86 6.70
N SER A 39 9.09 -4.05 6.15
CA SER A 39 9.96 -5.05 6.76
C SER A 39 11.39 -5.01 6.21
N GLY A 40 11.59 -4.39 5.05
CA GLY A 40 12.93 -4.31 4.46
C GLY A 40 13.01 -3.46 3.20
N THR A 41 14.17 -3.49 2.57
CA THR A 41 14.46 -2.79 1.31
C THR A 41 14.95 -3.78 0.26
N VAL A 42 14.51 -3.61 -0.98
CA VAL A 42 14.98 -4.40 -2.12
C VAL A 42 15.96 -3.56 -2.93
N VAL A 43 17.11 -4.14 -3.25
CA VAL A 43 18.10 -3.55 -4.16
C VAL A 43 18.17 -4.42 -5.41
N ALA A 44 18.01 -3.79 -6.57
CA ALA A 44 18.14 -4.43 -7.88
C ALA A 44 19.03 -3.57 -8.78
N THR A 45 20.10 -4.19 -9.30
CA THR A 45 21.06 -3.57 -10.21
C THR A 45 20.50 -3.51 -11.64
N ILE A 46 19.82 -4.57 -12.08
CA ILE A 46 19.15 -4.66 -13.38
C ILE A 46 17.65 -4.59 -13.12
N LYS A 47 16.99 -3.56 -13.65
CA LYS A 47 15.56 -3.31 -13.48
C LYS A 47 15.03 -2.41 -14.59
N ASP A 48 13.71 -2.40 -14.75
CA ASP A 48 13.03 -1.50 -15.68
C ASP A 48 13.31 -0.03 -15.32
N GLU A 49 13.40 0.85 -16.33
CA GLU A 49 13.65 2.28 -16.14
C GLU A 49 12.61 2.95 -15.23
N ALA A 50 11.39 2.43 -15.18
CA ALA A 50 10.35 2.89 -14.26
C ALA A 50 10.80 2.80 -12.79
N PHE A 51 11.76 1.95 -12.44
CA PHE A 51 12.29 1.77 -11.08
C PHE A 51 13.63 2.46 -10.83
N HIS A 52 14.21 3.14 -11.83
CA HIS A 52 15.43 3.93 -11.63
C HIS A 52 15.18 5.12 -10.71
N GLY A 53 16.12 5.36 -9.79
CA GLY A 53 16.07 6.44 -8.79
C GLY A 53 14.98 6.27 -7.73
N ARG A 54 14.34 5.09 -7.64
CA ARG A 54 13.25 4.83 -6.70
C ARG A 54 13.63 3.76 -5.70
N LYS A 55 13.22 3.96 -4.45
CA LYS A 55 13.39 2.99 -3.37
C LYS A 55 12.31 1.92 -3.50
N LEU A 56 12.73 0.67 -3.37
CA LEU A 56 11.84 -0.50 -3.34
C LEU A 56 11.81 -1.04 -1.92
N LEU A 57 10.62 -1.27 -1.40
CA LEU A 57 10.38 -1.70 -0.03
C LEU A 57 9.71 -3.06 -0.02
N VAL A 58 10.13 -3.94 0.89
CA VAL A 58 9.32 -5.10 1.27
C VAL A 58 8.30 -4.60 2.28
N VAL A 59 7.01 -4.81 2.00
CA VAL A 59 5.92 -4.38 2.86
C VAL A 59 5.05 -5.59 3.21
N ASP A 60 5.07 -5.96 4.48
CA ASP A 60 4.22 -7.02 5.02
C ASP A 60 2.80 -6.46 5.15
N LYS A 61 1.81 -7.20 4.66
CA LYS A 61 0.40 -6.81 4.79
C LYS A 61 -0.04 -6.98 6.24
N LEU A 62 -0.78 -6.01 6.75
CA LEU A 62 -1.34 -6.07 8.09
C LEU A 62 -2.84 -6.32 8.04
N SER A 63 -3.34 -7.09 9.01
CA SER A 63 -4.77 -7.19 9.30
C SER A 63 -5.29 -5.84 9.83
N PRO A 64 -6.62 -5.65 9.89
CA PRO A 64 -7.22 -4.46 10.50
C PRO A 64 -6.77 -4.23 11.96
N GLU A 65 -6.41 -5.29 12.68
CA GLU A 65 -5.88 -5.26 14.05
C GLU A 65 -4.39 -4.89 14.10
N GLY A 66 -3.72 -4.78 12.95
CA GLY A 66 -2.32 -4.39 12.82
C GLY A 66 -1.33 -5.55 12.87
N GLU A 67 -1.80 -6.79 12.80
CA GLU A 67 -0.98 -8.00 12.83
C GLU A 67 -0.56 -8.44 11.41
N PRO A 68 0.67 -8.95 11.20
CA PRO A 68 1.08 -9.44 9.89
C PRO A 68 0.19 -10.60 9.41
N THR A 69 -0.26 -10.55 8.15
CA THR A 69 -1.07 -11.64 7.56
C THR A 69 -0.24 -12.80 7.04
N GLY A 70 1.07 -12.60 6.86
CA GLY A 70 1.98 -13.53 6.19
C GLY A 70 2.18 -13.23 4.70
N ASP A 71 1.34 -12.38 4.11
CA ASP A 71 1.51 -11.89 2.75
C ASP A 71 2.38 -10.62 2.73
N TYR A 72 3.08 -10.39 1.63
CA TYR A 72 3.87 -9.18 1.41
C TYR A 72 3.85 -8.76 -0.06
N ASP A 73 4.11 -7.48 -0.32
CA ASP A 73 4.40 -6.96 -1.66
C ASP A 73 5.75 -6.23 -1.68
N ILE A 74 6.34 -6.13 -2.88
CA ILE A 74 7.44 -5.20 -3.14
C ILE A 74 6.84 -3.91 -3.67
N CYS A 75 6.93 -2.85 -2.87
CA CYS A 75 6.31 -1.56 -3.17
C CYS A 75 7.33 -0.53 -3.62
N VAL A 76 6.95 0.31 -4.58
CA VAL A 76 7.69 1.54 -4.88
C VAL A 76 7.38 2.58 -3.81
N ASP A 77 8.40 3.16 -3.21
CA ASP A 77 8.24 4.23 -2.22
C ASP A 77 8.13 5.60 -2.89
N VAL A 78 7.03 6.31 -2.62
CA VAL A 78 6.87 7.73 -2.95
C VAL A 78 6.58 8.59 -1.71
N ALA A 79 6.50 7.98 -0.53
CA ALA A 79 6.17 8.65 0.73
C ALA A 79 7.37 8.78 1.68
N GLN A 80 8.55 8.31 1.26
CA GLN A 80 9.80 8.33 2.03
C GLN A 80 9.78 7.43 3.27
N ALA A 81 9.07 6.29 3.19
CA ALA A 81 8.95 5.35 4.30
C ALA A 81 10.26 4.60 4.59
N GLY A 82 10.54 4.34 5.86
CA GLY A 82 11.64 3.53 6.40
C GLY A 82 11.20 2.16 6.90
N VAL A 83 12.16 1.30 7.21
CA VAL A 83 11.88 0.00 7.86
C VAL A 83 11.26 0.24 9.23
N GLY A 84 10.18 -0.47 9.54
CA GLY A 84 9.39 -0.32 10.75
C GLY A 84 8.17 0.59 10.59
N ASP A 85 8.15 1.44 9.56
CA ASP A 85 7.01 2.34 9.33
C ASP A 85 5.75 1.56 8.98
N ARG A 86 4.63 1.98 9.57
CA ARG A 86 3.31 1.59 9.10
C ARG A 86 2.97 2.45 7.89
N VAL A 87 2.48 1.84 6.82
CA VAL A 87 2.29 2.51 5.53
C VAL A 87 0.93 2.21 4.94
N LEU A 88 0.42 3.15 4.14
CA LEU A 88 -0.70 2.92 3.24
C LEU A 88 -0.14 2.54 1.87
N VAL A 89 -0.54 1.38 1.37
CA VAL A 89 -0.16 0.90 0.04
C VAL A 89 -1.34 1.03 -0.89
N LEU A 90 -1.11 1.53 -2.10
CA LEU A 90 -2.01 1.39 -3.24
C LEU A 90 -1.56 0.19 -4.08
N ASP A 91 -2.42 -0.82 -4.23
CA ASP A 91 -2.23 -2.02 -5.06
C ASP A 91 -3.14 -1.98 -6.30
N GLU A 92 -2.90 -1.01 -7.17
CA GLU A 92 -3.62 -0.84 -8.42
C GLU A 92 -2.72 -0.24 -9.50
N GLY A 93 -2.59 -0.94 -10.64
CA GLY A 93 -1.65 -0.53 -11.69
C GLY A 93 -1.96 0.83 -12.33
N ASN A 94 -3.23 1.23 -12.46
CA ASN A 94 -3.55 2.51 -13.08
C ASN A 94 -3.19 3.70 -12.17
N GLY A 95 -3.63 3.67 -10.91
CA GLY A 95 -3.26 4.69 -9.93
C GLY A 95 -1.74 4.74 -9.69
N ALA A 96 -1.07 3.58 -9.60
CA ALA A 96 0.38 3.52 -9.47
C ALA A 96 1.12 4.23 -10.62
N ARG A 97 0.69 4.02 -11.87
CA ARG A 97 1.25 4.69 -13.05
C ARG A 97 1.04 6.21 -13.03
N GLN A 98 -0.14 6.66 -12.58
CA GLN A 98 -0.43 8.09 -12.44
C GLN A 98 0.47 8.74 -11.40
N ILE A 99 0.62 8.12 -10.22
CA ILE A 99 1.50 8.58 -9.14
C ILE A 99 2.95 8.69 -9.62
N LEU A 100 3.43 7.66 -10.33
CA LEU A 100 4.80 7.65 -10.86
C LEU A 100 4.99 8.51 -12.11
N LYS A 101 3.93 9.18 -12.60
CA LYS A 101 3.92 10.01 -13.81
C LYS A 101 4.45 9.26 -15.03
N ARG A 102 4.02 8.00 -15.21
CA ARG A 102 4.41 7.15 -16.34
C ARG A 102 3.18 6.64 -17.09
N LYS A 103 3.19 6.77 -18.42
CA LYS A 103 2.12 6.23 -19.27
C LYS A 103 2.12 4.69 -19.28
N VAL A 104 3.32 4.10 -19.29
CA VAL A 104 3.55 2.65 -19.25
C VAL A 104 4.64 2.39 -18.22
N ALA A 105 4.35 1.51 -17.26
CA ALA A 105 5.31 1.02 -16.28
C ALA A 105 4.79 -0.30 -15.68
N PRO A 106 5.66 -1.30 -15.43
CA PRO A 106 5.27 -2.58 -14.85
C PRO A 106 5.13 -2.48 -13.32
N VAL A 107 4.29 -1.57 -12.85
CA VAL A 107 4.11 -1.24 -11.42
C VAL A 107 2.65 -1.42 -10.99
N ARG A 108 2.46 -1.93 -9.78
CA ARG A 108 1.13 -2.15 -9.19
C ARG A 108 1.06 -1.68 -7.73
N ALA A 109 2.05 -2.03 -6.91
CA ALA A 109 2.10 -1.68 -5.50
C ALA A 109 2.99 -0.45 -5.24
N VAL A 110 2.44 0.56 -4.56
CA VAL A 110 3.11 1.83 -4.25
C VAL A 110 2.78 2.24 -2.82
N VAL A 111 3.80 2.57 -2.02
CA VAL A 111 3.62 3.22 -0.71
C VAL A 111 3.27 4.68 -0.94
N VAL A 112 2.05 5.08 -0.56
CA VAL A 112 1.50 6.43 -0.82
C VAL A 112 1.46 7.32 0.42
N GLY A 113 1.66 6.76 1.61
CA GLY A 113 1.73 7.50 2.86
C GLY A 113 2.29 6.67 4.01
N VAL A 114 2.89 7.36 4.99
CA VAL A 114 3.25 6.80 6.29
C VAL A 114 2.09 7.03 7.24
N VAL A 115 1.61 5.98 7.90
CA VAL A 115 0.42 6.01 8.73
C VAL A 115 0.82 6.30 10.17
N ASP A 116 0.31 7.41 10.70
CA ASP A 116 0.52 7.84 12.08
C ASP A 116 -0.37 7.05 13.04
N ASP A 117 -1.65 6.87 12.68
CA ASP A 117 -2.65 6.22 13.52
C ASP A 117 -3.70 5.44 12.73
N VAL A 118 -4.25 4.40 13.34
CA VAL A 118 -5.30 3.53 12.78
C VAL A 118 -6.39 3.30 13.81
N GLU A 119 -7.62 3.68 13.48
CA GLU A 119 -8.81 3.45 14.29
C GLU A 119 -9.79 2.55 13.52
N LEU A 120 -10.21 1.46 14.17
CA LEU A 120 -11.28 0.58 13.69
C LEU A 120 -12.63 1.19 14.08
N ALA A 121 -13.49 1.44 13.08
CA ALA A 121 -14.82 2.02 13.25
C ALA A 121 -15.94 1.08 12.78
#